data_AF-A0A7C3PLM9-F1
#
_entry.id   AF-A0A7C3PLM9-F1
#
_cell.length_a   1.000
_cell.length_b   1.000
_cell.length_c   1.000
_cell.angle_alpha   90.00
_cell.angle_beta   90.00
_cell.angle_gamma   90.00
#
_symmetry.space_group_name_H-M   'P 1'
#
loop_
_entity.id
_entity.type
_entity.pdbx_description
1 polymer ?
#
loop_
_entity_poly.entity_id
_entity_poly.type
_entity_poly.pdbx_seq_one_letter_code
_entity_poly.pdbx_strand_id
1 'polypeptide(L)'
;MACPVADCGKPSTPTAGSMASNVARSPVNGADSFRNDLPPNIACRFGILARANGLMVGSFLPRPTPSRKRNRTRIRQDYNRRIPMIDLKKLNAYRTRTFNLPPSKRLTSPAQALTFVNARGFIYFWPIKGIDLPNLWTAVAGDRPVADAHDDPGHITWRWKDNALDKRIWYYAKVLRRKATIISLDVAPYFYALSENYGSPEEDYLLAYEEGRLSQAAKQVYEALLKEGALNTLDLRRVAKLTNAKESEFNKALEFLQADFKILPVGVAEVGAWKYAFIYEIVPRQFPELPEQARKIGEGEARMKLAELYFRSVGAAQERDVGKLFGWKRELVARTISGLIAKRKLIESEHSEQKGKWLVLPDLIR
;
A
#
# COMPACT_ATOMS: atom_id res chain seq x y z
N MET A 1 -70.35 34.02 -8.95
CA MET A 1 -69.15 34.61 -9.57
C MET A 1 -68.41 35.38 -8.48
N ALA A 2 -67.46 34.71 -7.81
CA ALA A 2 -66.45 35.28 -6.92
C ALA A 2 -65.60 34.10 -6.40
N CYS A 3 -64.31 34.09 -6.71
CA CYS A 3 -63.31 33.31 -5.99
C CYS A 3 -63.03 33.99 -4.63
N PRO A 4 -62.55 33.23 -3.64
CA PRO A 4 -61.13 33.37 -3.30
C PRO A 4 -60.40 32.07 -2.90
N VAL A 5 -59.12 32.04 -3.30
CA VAL A 5 -57.90 31.56 -2.60
C VAL A 5 -57.94 30.26 -1.80
N ALA A 6 -57.12 29.28 -2.22
CA ALA A 6 -56.60 28.22 -1.37
C ALA A 6 -55.09 28.02 -1.61
N ASP A 7 -54.39 27.99 -0.48
CA ASP A 7 -52.96 27.89 -0.24
C ASP A 7 -52.40 26.51 -0.67
N CYS A 8 -51.31 26.51 -1.44
CA CYS A 8 -50.66 25.28 -1.91
C CYS A 8 -49.56 24.87 -0.92
N GLY A 9 -49.89 23.87 -0.08
CA GLY A 9 -48.95 23.21 0.82
C GLY A 9 -47.81 22.51 0.09
N LYS A 10 -46.59 22.70 0.60
CA LYS A 10 -45.34 22.04 0.18
C LYS A 10 -45.40 20.52 0.46
N PRO A 11 -44.88 19.65 -0.43
CA PRO A 11 -44.68 18.24 -0.10
C PRO A 11 -43.48 18.04 0.83
N SER A 12 -43.73 17.27 1.88
CA SER A 12 -42.81 16.88 2.95
C SER A 12 -41.73 15.91 2.45
N THR A 13 -40.47 16.24 2.76
CA THR A 13 -39.31 15.35 2.64
C THR A 13 -39.32 14.31 3.76
N PRO A 14 -39.17 13.00 3.47
CA PRO A 14 -39.00 12.01 4.53
C PRO A 14 -37.56 12.02 5.05
N THR A 15 -37.43 12.33 6.34
CA THR A 15 -36.23 12.21 7.16
C THR A 15 -35.92 10.72 7.38
N ALA A 16 -34.81 10.23 6.84
CA ALA A 16 -34.32 8.87 7.14
C ALA A 16 -33.04 8.99 7.97
N GLY A 17 -33.20 8.77 9.29
CA GLY A 17 -32.09 8.57 10.19
C GLY A 17 -31.50 7.17 10.08
N SER A 18 -30.21 7.08 10.44
CA SER A 18 -29.52 5.90 10.95
C SER A 18 -29.15 4.77 9.96
N MET A 19 -27.83 4.49 9.94
CA MET A 19 -27.15 3.26 9.49
C MET A 19 -26.68 3.14 8.02
N ALA A 20 -25.91 4.11 7.54
CA ALA A 20 -24.88 3.88 6.51
C ALA A 20 -23.51 3.49 7.14
N SER A 21 -23.50 2.61 8.15
CA SER A 21 -22.30 2.26 8.93
C SER A 21 -21.61 0.94 8.53
N ASN A 22 -22.10 0.19 7.55
CA ASN A 22 -21.57 -1.17 7.28
C ASN A 22 -20.82 -1.38 5.96
N VAL A 23 -20.60 -0.34 5.14
CA VAL A 23 -19.77 -0.47 3.92
C VAL A 23 -18.41 0.26 4.06
N ALA A 24 -18.17 0.97 5.16
CA ALA A 24 -16.96 1.77 5.35
C ALA A 24 -16.37 1.74 6.78
N ARG A 25 -16.52 0.65 7.55
CA ARG A 25 -15.84 0.50 8.85
C ARG A 25 -14.60 -0.38 8.74
N SER A 26 -13.43 0.24 8.64
CA SER A 26 -12.22 -0.28 9.27
C SER A 26 -12.17 0.26 10.70
N PRO A 27 -12.22 -0.57 11.75
CA PRO A 27 -12.24 -0.07 13.12
C PRO A 27 -10.88 0.57 13.45
N VAL A 28 -10.94 1.85 13.82
CA VAL A 28 -9.87 2.57 14.49
C VAL A 28 -10.21 2.54 15.98
N ASN A 29 -9.30 1.96 16.78
CA ASN A 29 -9.28 1.86 18.26
C ASN A 29 -10.01 0.65 18.88
N GLY A 30 -9.23 -0.14 19.63
CA GLY A 30 -9.65 -1.31 20.39
C GLY A 30 -8.43 -2.19 20.72
N ALA A 31 -7.47 -1.64 21.46
CA ALA A 31 -6.36 -2.40 22.03
C ALA A 31 -6.18 -1.94 23.47
N ASP A 32 -6.86 -2.63 24.38
CA ASP A 32 -6.43 -2.81 25.76
C ASP A 32 -7.03 -4.11 26.27
N SER A 33 -6.21 -4.87 27.00
CA SER A 33 -6.39 -6.24 27.50
C SER A 33 -5.82 -7.33 26.59
N PHE A 34 -4.55 -7.69 26.83
CA PHE A 34 -4.03 -9.06 26.89
C PHE A 34 -2.56 -8.97 27.35
N ARG A 35 -2.36 -9.12 28.66
CA ARG A 35 -1.07 -9.48 29.27
C ARG A 35 -1.28 -10.75 30.08
N ASN A 36 -0.34 -11.65 29.89
CA ASN A 36 0.02 -12.79 30.72
C ASN A 36 -0.89 -14.01 30.58
N ASP A 37 -0.43 -14.99 29.79
CA ASP A 37 -0.13 -16.33 30.30
C ASP A 37 0.74 -17.10 29.28
N LEU A 38 1.97 -17.40 29.69
CA LEU A 38 2.94 -18.28 29.02
C LEU A 38 3.32 -19.36 30.04
N PRO A 39 3.33 -20.65 29.64
CA PRO A 39 4.19 -21.64 30.27
C PRO A 39 5.41 -22.00 29.39
N PRO A 40 6.51 -22.49 29.98
CA PRO A 40 7.85 -22.41 29.42
C PRO A 40 8.38 -23.72 28.81
N ASN A 41 9.48 -23.57 28.04
CA ASN A 41 10.59 -24.52 27.82
C ASN A 41 10.29 -25.97 27.40
N ILE A 42 10.77 -26.34 26.20
CA ILE A 42 11.51 -27.60 26.03
C ILE A 42 12.74 -27.35 25.14
N ALA A 43 13.91 -27.46 25.76
CA ALA A 43 15.20 -27.60 25.12
C ALA A 43 15.35 -29.05 24.62
N CYS A 44 15.92 -29.24 23.43
CA CYS A 44 16.43 -30.55 23.02
C CYS A 44 17.87 -30.40 22.54
N ARG A 45 18.80 -30.81 23.44
CA ARG A 45 20.17 -31.18 23.12
C ARG A 45 20.15 -32.55 22.49
N PHE A 46 20.83 -32.74 21.36
CA PHE A 46 21.50 -34.02 21.05
C PHE A 46 22.79 -33.73 20.30
N GLY A 47 23.90 -34.02 20.97
CA GLY A 47 25.19 -34.29 20.32
C GLY A 47 25.43 -35.80 20.41
N ILE A 48 25.93 -36.39 19.33
CA ILE A 48 26.57 -37.71 19.35
C ILE A 48 27.84 -37.63 18.49
N LEU A 49 28.94 -38.06 19.12
CA LEU A 49 30.26 -38.34 18.56
C LEU A 49 30.22 -39.46 17.52
N ALA A 50 31.08 -39.36 16.50
CA ALA A 50 31.75 -40.53 15.93
C ALA A 50 33.19 -40.18 15.49
N ARG A 51 34.15 -40.76 16.24
CA ARG A 51 35.55 -41.11 15.86
C ARG A 51 35.49 -42.37 14.97
N ALA A 52 36.44 -42.80 14.13
CA ALA A 52 37.83 -42.46 13.81
C ALA A 52 38.26 -43.25 12.54
N ASN A 53 39.53 -43.07 12.16
CA ASN A 53 40.41 -43.83 11.24
C ASN A 53 40.49 -43.22 9.82
N GLY A 54 41.63 -42.78 9.28
CA GLY A 54 43.04 -42.97 9.63
C GLY A 54 43.77 -43.58 8.45
N LEU A 55 44.52 -42.79 7.66
CA LEU A 55 45.60 -43.26 6.79
C LEU A 55 46.53 -42.10 6.40
N MET A 56 47.81 -42.46 6.25
CA MET A 56 49.01 -41.65 6.45
C MET A 56 49.40 -40.69 5.31
N VAL A 57 49.91 -39.53 5.75
CA VAL A 57 51.15 -38.84 5.37
C VAL A 57 51.63 -38.90 3.91
N GLY A 58 51.47 -37.76 3.22
CA GLY A 58 52.30 -37.32 2.11
C GLY A 58 52.71 -35.86 2.33
N SER A 59 53.97 -35.63 2.66
CA SER A 59 54.56 -34.32 2.98
C SER A 59 54.83 -33.50 1.71
N PHE A 60 53.99 -32.49 1.44
CA PHE A 60 54.30 -31.39 0.53
C PHE A 60 54.25 -30.08 1.32
N LEU A 61 55.42 -29.50 1.59
CA LEU A 61 55.56 -28.16 2.16
C LEU A 61 55.22 -27.10 1.09
N PRO A 62 54.18 -26.25 1.26
CA PRO A 62 54.03 -25.07 0.42
C PRO A 62 55.01 -23.98 0.87
N ARG A 63 55.77 -23.43 -0.10
CA ARG A 63 56.67 -22.29 0.09
C ARG A 63 55.91 -21.08 0.68
N PRO A 64 56.51 -20.29 1.60
CA PRO A 64 55.86 -19.10 2.13
C PRO A 64 55.73 -18.03 1.04
N THR A 65 54.50 -17.69 0.70
CA THR A 65 54.15 -16.52 -0.12
C THR A 65 54.50 -15.23 0.65
N PRO A 66 55.12 -14.23 0.01
CA PRO A 66 55.48 -12.99 0.71
C PRO A 66 54.21 -12.26 1.19
N SER A 67 54.14 -12.09 2.51
CA SER A 67 53.14 -11.32 3.24
C SER A 67 53.11 -9.87 2.73
N ARG A 68 52.20 -9.59 1.81
CA ARG A 68 51.86 -8.22 1.41
C ARG A 68 51.09 -7.61 2.57
N LYS A 69 51.79 -6.92 3.48
CA LYS A 69 51.22 -6.06 4.52
C LYS A 69 50.28 -5.04 3.85
N ARG A 70 49.01 -5.39 3.67
CA ARG A 70 47.96 -4.40 3.40
C ARG A 70 47.92 -3.49 4.62
N ASN A 71 48.31 -2.23 4.41
CA ASN A 71 48.23 -1.16 5.39
C ASN A 71 46.85 -1.17 6.08
N ARG A 72 46.80 -1.77 7.28
CA ARG A 72 45.66 -1.72 8.21
C ARG A 72 45.30 -0.28 8.63
N THR A 73 46.16 0.68 8.30
CA THR A 73 46.01 2.11 8.53
C THR A 73 45.10 2.84 7.53
N ARG A 74 44.82 2.28 6.34
CA ARG A 74 43.96 2.97 5.34
C ARG A 74 42.46 2.67 5.43
N ILE A 75 42.06 1.69 6.26
CA ILE A 75 40.64 1.32 6.45
C ILE A 75 40.06 1.93 7.73
N ARG A 76 40.90 2.55 8.58
CA ARG A 76 40.49 3.20 9.83
C ARG A 76 40.22 4.72 9.71
N GLN A 77 40.24 5.29 8.51
CA GLN A 77 40.16 6.74 8.29
C GLN A 77 38.78 7.30 7.87
N ASP A 78 37.71 6.50 7.86
CA ASP A 78 36.33 6.97 7.57
C ASP A 78 35.40 7.02 8.81
N TYR A 79 35.92 6.77 10.01
CA TYR A 79 35.12 6.59 11.23
C TYR A 79 34.67 7.88 11.95
N ASN A 80 34.65 9.02 11.25
CA ASN A 80 34.14 10.26 11.85
C ASN A 80 33.27 11.09 10.90
N ARG A 81 32.54 10.42 10.00
CA ARG A 81 31.43 11.08 9.31
C ARG A 81 30.33 11.30 10.34
N ARG A 82 30.32 12.50 10.96
CA ARG A 82 29.19 12.94 11.79
C ARG A 82 27.93 12.70 10.98
N ILE A 83 27.02 11.89 11.53
CA ILE A 83 25.72 11.66 10.92
C ILE A 83 25.04 13.03 10.86
N PRO A 84 24.66 13.53 9.67
CA PRO A 84 24.05 14.84 9.56
C PRO A 84 22.72 14.88 10.30
N MET A 85 22.31 16.06 10.75
CA MET A 85 21.01 16.26 11.38
C MET A 85 19.99 16.72 10.33
N ILE A 86 18.75 16.23 10.43
CA ILE A 86 17.65 16.67 9.58
C ILE A 86 17.37 18.16 9.84
N ASP A 87 17.26 18.94 8.78
CA ASP A 87 16.71 20.29 8.88
C ASP A 87 15.17 20.22 8.95
N LEU A 88 14.63 20.26 10.18
CA LEU A 88 13.18 20.16 10.40
C LEU A 88 12.37 21.26 9.70
N LYS A 89 12.94 22.46 9.52
CA LYS A 89 12.25 23.54 8.80
C LYS A 89 12.12 23.18 7.32
N LYS A 90 13.19 22.68 6.70
CA LYS A 90 13.15 22.20 5.31
C LYS A 90 12.25 20.97 5.17
N LEU A 91 12.32 20.01 6.09
CA LEU A 91 11.48 18.81 6.06
C LEU A 91 9.98 19.17 6.16
N ASN A 92 9.60 20.04 7.09
CA ASN A 92 8.21 20.46 7.23
C ASN A 92 7.73 21.22 5.99
N ALA A 93 8.52 22.16 5.46
CA ALA A 93 8.19 22.84 4.21
C ALA A 93 8.09 21.88 3.02
N TYR A 94 8.95 20.85 2.99
CA TYR A 94 8.91 19.79 1.99
C TYR A 94 7.59 19.02 2.05
N ARG A 95 7.22 18.52 3.23
CA ARG A 95 5.96 17.77 3.45
C ARG A 95 4.73 18.63 3.18
N THR A 96 4.70 19.88 3.62
CA THR A 96 3.62 20.82 3.31
C THR A 96 3.39 20.90 1.81
N ARG A 97 4.46 21.03 1.01
CA ARG A 97 4.35 21.06 -0.45
C ARG A 97 3.93 19.71 -1.04
N THR A 98 4.57 18.61 -0.65
CA THR A 98 4.27 17.28 -1.23
C THR A 98 2.90 16.77 -0.83
N PHE A 99 2.33 17.20 0.30
CA PHE A 99 0.99 16.84 0.75
C PHE A 99 -0.07 17.82 0.26
N ASN A 100 0.34 18.86 -0.48
CA ASN A 100 -0.52 19.93 -0.99
C ASN A 100 -1.27 20.69 0.12
N LEU A 101 -0.57 20.95 1.22
CA LEU A 101 -1.04 21.75 2.35
C LEU A 101 -0.79 23.25 2.12
N PRO A 102 -1.55 24.14 2.79
CA PRO A 102 -1.31 25.58 2.75
C PRO A 102 0.15 25.94 3.06
N PRO A 103 0.77 26.86 2.30
CA PRO A 103 0.17 27.83 1.39
C PRO A 103 -0.11 27.33 -0.05
N SER A 104 0.15 26.04 -0.35
CA SER A 104 -0.22 25.47 -1.64
C SER A 104 -1.74 25.56 -1.84
N LYS A 105 -2.19 25.87 -3.06
CA LYS A 105 -3.62 25.89 -3.37
C LYS A 105 -4.16 24.46 -3.29
N ARG A 106 -5.31 24.30 -2.62
CA ARG A 106 -6.06 23.04 -2.59
C ARG A 106 -6.40 22.61 -4.02
N LEU A 107 -6.50 21.30 -4.23
CA LEU A 107 -6.91 20.77 -5.52
C LEU A 107 -8.41 21.04 -5.72
N THR A 108 -8.78 21.54 -6.89
CA THR A 108 -10.16 21.93 -7.23
C THR A 108 -10.72 21.19 -8.44
N SER A 109 -9.95 20.31 -9.08
CA SER A 109 -10.39 19.56 -10.26
C SER A 109 -9.78 18.15 -10.35
N PRO A 110 -10.44 17.22 -11.09
CA PRO A 110 -9.89 15.89 -11.38
C PRO A 110 -8.52 15.92 -12.07
N ALA A 111 -8.29 16.87 -12.97
CA ALA A 111 -7.01 17.00 -13.68
C ALA A 111 -5.86 17.37 -12.74
N GLN A 112 -6.11 18.24 -11.76
CA GLN A 112 -5.16 18.55 -10.70
C GLN A 112 -4.93 17.35 -9.78
N ALA A 113 -5.97 16.58 -9.46
CA ALA A 113 -5.83 15.34 -8.71
C ALA A 113 -4.96 14.30 -9.43
N LEU A 114 -5.15 14.11 -10.73
CA LEU A 114 -4.30 13.23 -11.54
C LEU A 114 -2.84 13.69 -11.55
N THR A 115 -2.60 14.99 -11.77
CA THR A 115 -1.25 15.58 -11.70
C THR A 115 -0.62 15.36 -10.33
N PHE A 116 -1.40 15.53 -9.26
CA PHE A 116 -0.98 15.29 -7.89
C PHE A 116 -0.56 13.83 -7.67
N VAL A 117 -1.37 12.86 -8.11
CA VAL A 117 -1.07 11.42 -8.05
C VAL A 117 0.21 11.10 -8.81
N ASN A 118 0.31 11.53 -10.08
CA ASN A 118 1.45 11.22 -10.94
C ASN A 118 2.77 11.74 -10.37
N ALA A 119 2.76 12.93 -9.77
CA ALA A 119 3.95 13.49 -9.13
C ALA A 119 4.43 12.70 -7.90
N ARG A 120 3.55 11.96 -7.21
CA ARG A 120 3.87 11.14 -6.02
C ARG A 120 4.07 9.66 -6.37
N GLY A 121 3.52 9.24 -7.50
CA GLY A 121 3.49 7.85 -7.94
C GLY A 121 2.36 7.04 -7.31
N PHE A 122 2.13 7.20 -6.00
CA PHE A 122 0.98 6.61 -5.31
C PHE A 122 0.62 7.40 -4.06
N ILE A 123 -0.67 7.39 -3.72
CA ILE A 123 -1.25 8.08 -2.56
C ILE A 123 -2.37 7.23 -1.96
N TYR A 124 -2.82 7.55 -0.75
CA TYR A 124 -4.11 7.05 -0.28
C TYR A 124 -5.26 7.92 -0.76
N PHE A 125 -6.46 7.32 -0.82
CA PHE A 125 -7.68 8.10 -0.99
C PHE A 125 -7.98 8.94 0.27
N TRP A 126 -7.87 8.31 1.45
CA TRP A 126 -8.06 8.90 2.77
C TRP A 126 -6.83 8.71 3.66
N PRO A 127 -6.59 9.60 4.64
CA PRO A 127 -5.52 9.41 5.60
C PRO A 127 -5.74 8.13 6.42
N ILE A 128 -4.64 7.47 6.81
CA ILE A 128 -4.69 6.29 7.68
C ILE A 128 -3.81 6.49 8.90
N LYS A 129 -4.28 6.01 10.06
CA LYS A 129 -3.58 6.23 11.33
C LYS A 129 -2.19 5.60 11.32
N GLY A 130 -1.18 6.42 11.64
CA GLY A 130 0.19 5.98 11.86
C GLY A 130 0.97 5.62 10.59
N ILE A 131 0.53 6.08 9.42
CA ILE A 131 1.32 6.06 8.19
C ILE A 131 1.35 7.48 7.64
N ASP A 132 2.55 8.01 7.46
CA ASP A 132 2.76 9.31 6.85
C ASP A 132 2.83 9.13 5.33
N LEU A 133 1.78 9.51 4.61
CA LEU A 133 1.69 9.41 3.15
C LEU A 133 0.72 10.48 2.62
N PRO A 134 1.00 11.12 1.47
CA PRO A 134 0.04 12.00 0.83
C PRO A 134 -1.27 11.26 0.56
N ASN A 135 -2.38 11.99 0.64
CA ASN A 135 -3.70 11.46 0.35
C ASN A 135 -4.60 12.51 -0.30
N LEU A 136 -5.60 12.05 -1.04
CA LEU A 136 -6.45 12.93 -1.84
C LEU A 136 -7.34 13.82 -0.97
N TRP A 137 -7.85 13.29 0.16
CA TRP A 137 -8.63 14.07 1.12
C TRP A 137 -7.86 15.29 1.62
N THR A 138 -6.66 15.10 2.17
CA THR A 138 -5.84 16.19 2.72
C THR A 138 -5.50 17.23 1.65
N ALA A 139 -5.23 16.81 0.41
CA ALA A 139 -4.91 17.71 -0.69
C ALA A 139 -6.08 18.59 -1.16
N VAL A 140 -7.33 18.16 -0.91
CA VAL A 140 -8.57 18.86 -1.28
C VAL A 140 -9.18 19.60 -0.10
N ALA A 141 -9.32 18.93 1.03
CA ALA A 141 -10.04 19.39 2.22
C ALA A 141 -9.14 20.05 3.28
N GLY A 142 -7.81 19.88 3.17
CA GLY A 142 -6.83 20.30 4.18
C GLY A 142 -6.55 19.22 5.23
N ASP A 143 -5.60 19.51 6.14
CA ASP A 143 -5.23 18.61 7.24
C ASP A 143 -6.26 18.66 8.36
N ARG A 144 -7.35 17.89 8.18
CA ARG A 144 -8.43 17.75 9.15
C ARG A 144 -9.04 16.35 9.06
N PRO A 145 -9.74 15.89 10.12
CA PRO A 145 -10.48 14.64 10.08
C PRO A 145 -11.44 14.55 8.88
N VAL A 146 -11.64 13.33 8.39
CA VAL A 146 -12.66 13.07 7.36
C VAL A 146 -14.03 13.38 7.97
N ALA A 147 -14.80 14.25 7.32
CA ALA A 147 -16.08 14.70 7.86
C ALA A 147 -17.16 13.64 7.69
N ASP A 148 -17.96 13.43 8.74
CA ASP A 148 -19.12 12.53 8.71
C ASP A 148 -20.29 13.12 7.89
N ALA A 149 -20.38 14.45 7.82
CA ALA A 149 -21.39 15.15 7.06
C ALA A 149 -21.21 14.93 5.55
N HIS A 150 -22.23 14.38 4.89
CA HIS A 150 -22.16 13.98 3.48
C HIS A 150 -22.05 15.17 2.51
N ASP A 151 -22.42 16.37 2.93
CA ASP A 151 -22.37 17.62 2.17
C ASP A 151 -21.03 18.36 2.29
N ASP A 152 -20.08 17.82 3.04
CA ASP A 152 -18.75 18.42 3.17
C ASP A 152 -18.08 18.57 1.78
N PRO A 153 -17.55 19.75 1.43
CA PRO A 153 -16.94 19.99 0.13
C PRO A 153 -15.80 19.03 -0.24
N GLY A 154 -15.12 18.45 0.76
CA GLY A 154 -14.08 17.44 0.58
C GLY A 154 -14.60 16.12 -0.03
N HIS A 155 -15.89 15.82 0.11
CA HIS A 155 -16.50 14.63 -0.49
C HIS A 155 -16.62 14.70 -2.00
N ILE A 156 -16.31 15.84 -2.63
CA ILE A 156 -16.15 15.93 -4.09
C ILE A 156 -15.15 14.88 -4.64
N THR A 157 -14.21 14.44 -3.80
CA THR A 157 -13.23 13.39 -4.10
C THR A 157 -13.88 12.05 -4.44
N TRP A 158 -15.06 11.73 -3.90
CA TRP A 158 -15.82 10.53 -4.28
C TRP A 158 -16.27 10.59 -5.72
N ARG A 159 -16.85 11.72 -6.14
CA ARG A 159 -17.27 11.94 -7.54
C ARG A 159 -16.08 11.85 -8.49
N TRP A 160 -14.92 12.41 -8.11
CA TRP A 160 -13.71 12.31 -8.92
C TRP A 160 -13.23 10.87 -9.08
N LYS A 161 -13.25 10.10 -7.99
CA LYS A 161 -12.89 8.68 -7.99
C LYS A 161 -13.85 7.86 -8.84
N ASP A 162 -15.16 7.96 -8.60
CA ASP A 162 -16.18 7.18 -9.31
C ASP A 162 -16.15 7.47 -10.81
N ASN A 163 -16.03 8.74 -11.20
CA ASN A 163 -15.92 9.15 -12.61
C ASN A 163 -14.58 8.80 -13.27
N ALA A 164 -13.62 8.24 -12.54
CA ALA A 164 -12.30 7.87 -13.05
C ALA A 164 -12.10 6.37 -13.21
N LEU A 165 -12.97 5.53 -12.63
CA LEU A 165 -12.79 4.06 -12.60
C LEU A 165 -12.80 3.45 -14.01
N ASP A 166 -13.67 3.95 -14.88
CA ASP A 166 -13.86 3.51 -16.26
C ASP A 166 -12.82 4.13 -17.22
N LYS A 167 -12.25 5.29 -16.88
CA LYS A 167 -11.35 6.07 -17.73
C LYS A 167 -9.89 5.63 -17.72
N ARG A 168 -9.52 4.69 -16.84
CA ARG A 168 -8.15 4.15 -16.75
C ARG A 168 -7.07 5.25 -16.64
N ILE A 169 -7.33 6.33 -15.90
CA ILE A 169 -6.35 7.43 -15.71
C ILE A 169 -5.39 7.20 -14.53
N TRP A 170 -5.79 6.32 -13.61
CA TRP A 170 -4.99 5.81 -12.50
C TRP A 170 -5.46 4.39 -12.17
N TYR A 171 -4.67 3.67 -11.39
CA TYR A 171 -5.07 2.41 -10.80
C TYR A 171 -5.63 2.64 -9.40
N TYR A 172 -6.90 2.30 -9.17
CA TYR A 172 -7.56 2.44 -7.87
C TYR A 172 -7.96 1.06 -7.33
N ALA A 173 -7.39 0.66 -6.19
CA ALA A 173 -7.80 -0.54 -5.46
C ALA A 173 -7.33 -0.50 -4.01
N LYS A 174 -7.75 -1.48 -3.20
CA LYS A 174 -7.27 -1.67 -1.84
C LYS A 174 -5.91 -2.39 -1.79
N VAL A 175 -4.82 -1.66 -2.12
CA VAL A 175 -3.46 -2.23 -2.21
C VAL A 175 -2.68 -2.10 -0.90
N LEU A 176 -2.17 -0.90 -0.62
CA LEU A 176 -1.28 -0.68 0.52
C LEU A 176 -2.04 -0.83 1.83
N ARG A 177 -1.67 -1.83 2.63
CA ARG A 177 -2.34 -2.16 3.90
C ARG A 177 -3.83 -2.47 3.74
N ARG A 178 -4.25 -2.94 2.55
CA ARG A 178 -5.65 -3.19 2.18
C ARG A 178 -6.53 -1.94 2.30
N LYS A 179 -5.94 -0.76 2.10
CA LYS A 179 -6.64 0.53 2.12
C LYS A 179 -6.74 1.11 0.72
N ALA A 180 -7.77 1.91 0.48
CA ALA A 180 -8.04 2.55 -0.79
C ALA A 180 -6.82 3.38 -1.24
N THR A 181 -6.13 2.88 -2.26
CA THR A 181 -4.87 3.40 -2.78
C THR A 181 -5.10 3.86 -4.21
N ILE A 182 -4.59 5.02 -4.58
CA ILE A 182 -4.54 5.51 -5.95
C ILE A 182 -3.08 5.46 -6.41
N ILE A 183 -2.83 4.77 -7.52
CA ILE A 183 -1.49 4.53 -8.07
C ILE A 183 -1.47 5.11 -9.48
N SER A 184 -0.42 5.88 -9.79
CA SER A 184 -0.14 6.34 -11.15
C SER A 184 0.09 5.15 -12.07
N LEU A 185 -0.43 5.19 -13.30
CA LEU A 185 -0.27 4.08 -14.23
C LEU A 185 1.20 3.76 -14.54
N ASP A 186 2.07 4.77 -14.59
CA ASP A 186 3.51 4.58 -14.78
C ASP A 186 4.18 3.82 -13.62
N VAL A 187 3.52 3.76 -12.46
CA VAL A 187 4.01 3.12 -11.24
C VAL A 187 3.32 1.78 -10.98
N ALA A 188 2.14 1.55 -11.54
CA ALA A 188 1.38 0.30 -11.38
C ALA A 188 2.21 -0.96 -11.75
N PRO A 189 3.04 -0.98 -12.82
CA PRO A 189 3.89 -2.12 -13.13
C PRO A 189 4.86 -2.51 -12.01
N TYR A 190 5.37 -1.54 -11.23
CA TYR A 190 6.28 -1.84 -10.12
C TYR A 190 5.56 -2.46 -8.92
N PHE A 191 4.29 -2.14 -8.71
CA PHE A 191 3.48 -2.82 -7.69
C PHE A 191 3.06 -4.21 -8.15
N TYR A 192 2.58 -4.32 -9.39
CA TYR A 192 2.28 -5.61 -10.01
C TYR A 192 3.52 -6.50 -9.99
N ALA A 193 4.71 -5.90 -10.16
CA ALA A 193 5.97 -6.60 -10.13
C ALA A 193 6.30 -7.29 -8.77
N LEU A 194 5.57 -6.95 -7.73
CA LEU A 194 5.70 -7.53 -6.39
C LEU A 194 4.48 -8.35 -5.98
N SER A 195 3.48 -8.47 -6.86
CA SER A 195 2.32 -9.34 -6.65
C SER A 195 2.69 -10.80 -6.96
N GLU A 196 1.87 -11.74 -6.49
CA GLU A 196 2.02 -13.16 -6.88
C GLU A 196 1.28 -13.47 -8.20
N ASN A 197 0.87 -12.45 -8.93
CA ASN A 197 0.00 -12.56 -10.10
C ASN A 197 0.80 -12.61 -11.41
N TYR A 198 1.68 -13.60 -11.55
CA TYR A 198 2.57 -13.73 -12.70
C TYR A 198 2.42 -15.09 -13.38
N GLY A 199 1.41 -15.21 -14.22
CA GLY A 199 1.10 -16.43 -14.95
C GLY A 199 -0.28 -16.35 -15.59
N SER A 200 -0.93 -17.50 -15.75
CA SER A 200 -2.25 -17.57 -16.38
C SER A 200 -3.31 -17.22 -15.35
N PRO A 201 -4.15 -16.18 -15.61
CA PRO A 201 -5.31 -15.88 -14.76
C PRO A 201 -6.22 -17.08 -14.52
N GLU A 202 -6.27 -18.03 -15.45
CA GLU A 202 -7.12 -19.22 -15.40
C GLU A 202 -6.56 -20.36 -14.54
N GLU A 203 -5.25 -20.37 -14.26
CA GLU A 203 -4.56 -21.49 -13.60
C GLU A 203 -3.92 -21.08 -12.27
N ASP A 204 -3.29 -19.91 -12.19
CA ASP A 204 -2.46 -19.50 -11.04
C ASP A 204 -3.23 -19.47 -9.71
N TYR A 205 -4.51 -19.09 -9.76
CA TYR A 205 -5.34 -18.99 -8.57
C TYR A 205 -5.67 -20.37 -7.97
N LEU A 206 -5.66 -21.43 -8.79
CA LEU A 206 -5.88 -22.80 -8.33
C LEU A 206 -4.71 -23.26 -7.47
N LEU A 207 -3.48 -23.01 -7.92
CA LEU A 207 -2.28 -23.31 -7.15
C LEU A 207 -2.25 -22.54 -5.83
N ALA A 208 -2.59 -21.24 -5.86
CA ALA A 208 -2.68 -20.44 -4.64
C ALA A 208 -3.75 -20.95 -3.65
N TYR A 209 -4.83 -21.53 -4.16
CA TYR A 209 -5.87 -22.16 -3.33
C TYR A 209 -5.40 -23.49 -2.74
N GLU A 210 -4.79 -24.36 -3.55
CA GLU A 210 -4.26 -25.66 -3.12
C GLU A 210 -3.17 -25.52 -2.05
N GLU A 211 -2.34 -24.49 -2.15
CA GLU A 211 -1.32 -24.15 -1.13
C GLU A 211 -1.89 -23.43 0.10
N GLY A 212 -3.21 -23.19 0.15
CA GLY A 212 -3.87 -22.52 1.28
C GLY A 212 -3.61 -21.01 1.39
N ARG A 213 -3.04 -20.40 0.35
CA ARG A 213 -2.77 -18.95 0.28
C ARG A 213 -4.00 -18.13 -0.15
N LEU A 214 -4.93 -18.74 -0.88
CA LEU A 214 -6.21 -18.15 -1.30
C LEU A 214 -7.36 -18.78 -0.51
N SER A 215 -8.27 -17.98 0.04
CA SER A 215 -9.46 -18.52 0.73
C SER A 215 -10.52 -19.01 -0.28
N GLN A 216 -11.41 -19.90 0.17
CA GLN A 216 -12.51 -20.39 -0.66
C GLN A 216 -13.41 -19.25 -1.18
N ALA A 217 -13.75 -18.28 -0.31
CA ALA A 217 -14.54 -17.12 -0.73
C ALA A 217 -13.80 -16.26 -1.77
N ALA A 218 -12.49 -16.06 -1.64
CA ALA A 218 -11.70 -15.32 -2.62
C ALA A 218 -11.61 -16.07 -3.96
N LYS A 219 -11.43 -17.40 -3.93
CA LYS A 219 -11.51 -18.26 -5.13
C LYS A 219 -12.84 -18.10 -5.84
N GLN A 220 -13.97 -18.25 -5.12
CA GLN A 220 -15.31 -18.14 -5.70
C GLN A 220 -15.58 -16.77 -6.33
N VAL A 221 -15.15 -15.68 -5.68
CA VAL A 221 -15.27 -14.33 -6.22
C VAL A 221 -14.45 -14.17 -7.50
N TYR A 222 -13.21 -14.67 -7.49
CA TYR A 222 -12.33 -14.59 -8.64
C TYR A 222 -12.85 -15.41 -9.83
N GLU A 223 -13.30 -16.65 -9.59
CA GLU A 223 -13.92 -17.53 -10.60
C GLU A 223 -15.20 -16.92 -11.20
N ALA A 224 -16.05 -16.31 -10.36
CA ALA A 224 -17.25 -15.62 -10.82
C ALA A 224 -16.92 -14.49 -11.80
N LEU A 225 -15.93 -13.66 -11.47
CA LEU A 225 -15.47 -12.60 -12.36
C LEU A 225 -14.83 -13.21 -13.61
N LEU A 226 -13.93 -14.19 -13.48
CA LEU A 226 -13.25 -14.83 -14.60
C LEU A 226 -14.26 -15.33 -15.66
N LYS A 227 -15.34 -15.97 -15.21
CA LYS A 227 -16.41 -16.53 -16.06
C LYS A 227 -17.38 -15.50 -16.63
N GLU A 228 -17.90 -14.60 -15.80
CA GLU A 228 -19.01 -13.71 -16.17
C GLU A 228 -18.56 -12.31 -16.64
N GLY A 229 -17.28 -11.95 -16.42
CA GLY A 229 -16.78 -10.60 -16.67
C GLY A 229 -17.09 -9.64 -15.51
N ALA A 230 -17.17 -8.35 -15.84
CA ALA A 230 -17.40 -7.30 -14.85
C ALA A 230 -18.77 -7.41 -14.17
N LEU A 231 -18.78 -7.48 -12.83
CA LEU A 231 -20.01 -7.62 -12.04
C LEU A 231 -20.08 -6.56 -10.92
N ASN A 232 -21.28 -6.04 -10.67
CA ASN A 232 -21.53 -5.23 -9.48
C ASN A 232 -21.50 -6.08 -8.20
N THR A 233 -21.22 -5.47 -7.05
CA THR A 233 -21.07 -6.16 -5.76
C THR A 233 -22.22 -7.12 -5.42
N LEU A 234 -23.48 -6.77 -5.73
CA LEU A 234 -24.64 -7.60 -5.39
C LEU A 234 -24.71 -8.85 -6.27
N ASP A 235 -24.58 -8.67 -7.59
CA ASP A 235 -24.59 -9.78 -8.53
C ASP A 235 -23.35 -10.66 -8.37
N LEU A 236 -22.18 -10.06 -8.13
CA LEU A 236 -20.94 -10.77 -7.83
C LEU A 236 -21.11 -11.69 -6.62
N ARG A 237 -21.74 -11.20 -5.54
CA ARG A 237 -22.00 -12.02 -4.36
C ARG A 237 -22.95 -13.18 -4.65
N ARG A 238 -23.97 -12.96 -5.49
CA ARG A 238 -24.92 -14.00 -5.91
C ARG A 238 -24.24 -15.07 -6.76
N VAL A 239 -23.52 -14.66 -7.81
CA VAL A 239 -22.82 -15.55 -8.75
C VAL A 239 -21.71 -16.35 -8.05
N ALA A 240 -20.97 -15.71 -7.14
CA ALA A 240 -19.94 -16.38 -6.32
C ALA A 240 -20.54 -17.34 -5.27
N LYS A 241 -21.87 -17.48 -5.19
CA LYS A 241 -22.58 -18.32 -4.20
C LYS A 241 -22.29 -17.91 -2.74
N LEU A 242 -22.08 -16.62 -2.52
CA LEU A 242 -21.75 -16.02 -1.21
C LEU A 242 -22.90 -15.21 -0.60
N THR A 243 -24.13 -15.39 -1.09
CA THR A 243 -25.33 -14.70 -0.56
C THR A 243 -25.53 -14.96 0.94
N ASN A 244 -25.28 -16.20 1.38
CA ASN A 244 -25.42 -16.62 2.79
C ASN A 244 -24.15 -16.44 3.62
N ALA A 245 -23.03 -16.07 2.99
CA ALA A 245 -21.76 -15.82 3.69
C ALA A 245 -21.85 -14.55 4.52
N LYS A 246 -21.03 -14.45 5.58
CA LYS A 246 -20.95 -13.22 6.38
C LYS A 246 -20.43 -12.08 5.51
N GLU A 247 -20.97 -10.87 5.71
CA GLU A 247 -20.53 -9.67 4.99
C GLU A 247 -19.01 -9.43 5.13
N SER A 248 -18.45 -9.73 6.31
CA SER A 248 -17.03 -9.59 6.58
C SER A 248 -16.16 -10.60 5.81
N GLU A 249 -16.69 -11.77 5.47
CA GLU A 249 -15.99 -12.79 4.70
C GLU A 249 -15.86 -12.37 3.24
N PHE A 250 -16.98 -11.92 2.64
CA PHE A 250 -17.00 -11.39 1.27
C PHE A 250 -16.12 -10.15 1.12
N ASN A 251 -16.18 -9.21 2.07
CA ASN A 251 -15.32 -8.02 2.04
C ASN A 251 -13.83 -8.37 2.20
N LYS A 252 -13.48 -9.36 3.03
CA LYS A 252 -12.11 -9.86 3.14
C LYS A 252 -11.62 -10.50 1.83
N ALA A 253 -12.48 -11.23 1.14
CA ALA A 253 -12.17 -11.79 -0.18
C ALA A 253 -11.86 -10.68 -1.20
N LEU A 254 -12.72 -9.65 -1.29
CA LEU A 254 -12.49 -8.50 -2.16
C LEU A 254 -11.20 -7.75 -1.81
N GLU A 255 -10.92 -7.55 -0.51
CA GLU A 255 -9.69 -6.89 -0.05
C GLU A 255 -8.43 -7.68 -0.38
N PHE A 256 -8.48 -9.01 -0.23
CA PHE A 256 -7.37 -9.88 -0.56
C PHE A 256 -7.07 -9.84 -2.06
N LEU A 257 -8.09 -10.05 -2.90
CA LEU A 257 -7.93 -10.05 -4.36
C LEU A 257 -7.47 -8.69 -4.91
N GLN A 258 -7.93 -7.58 -4.32
CA GLN A 258 -7.45 -6.24 -4.68
C GLN A 258 -6.00 -6.00 -4.28
N ALA A 259 -5.60 -6.46 -3.09
CA ALA A 259 -4.24 -6.27 -2.60
C ALA A 259 -3.21 -7.04 -3.43
N ASP A 260 -3.61 -8.16 -4.02
CA ASP A 260 -2.77 -9.00 -4.87
C ASP A 260 -2.95 -8.71 -6.38
N PHE A 261 -3.50 -7.54 -6.75
CA PHE A 261 -3.67 -7.14 -8.16
C PHE A 261 -4.43 -8.18 -9.01
N LYS A 262 -5.37 -8.92 -8.42
CA LYS A 262 -6.22 -9.87 -9.13
C LYS A 262 -7.48 -9.19 -9.68
N ILE A 263 -8.09 -8.32 -8.88
CA ILE A 263 -9.31 -7.59 -9.24
C ILE A 263 -9.21 -6.12 -8.86
N LEU A 264 -10.07 -5.29 -9.46
CA LEU A 264 -10.22 -3.89 -9.11
C LEU A 264 -11.64 -3.37 -9.42
N PRO A 265 -12.09 -2.28 -8.76
CA PRO A 265 -13.27 -1.55 -9.21
C PRO A 265 -13.03 -0.88 -10.57
N VAL A 266 -13.99 -1.02 -11.49
CA VAL A 266 -13.98 -0.42 -12.83
C VAL A 266 -15.17 0.51 -13.10
N GLY A 267 -16.11 0.59 -12.15
CA GLY A 267 -17.26 1.49 -12.26
C GLY A 267 -18.16 1.42 -11.04
N VAL A 268 -19.30 2.11 -11.13
CA VAL A 268 -20.38 2.09 -10.14
C VAL A 268 -21.70 1.77 -10.83
N ALA A 269 -22.59 1.08 -10.12
CA ALA A 269 -23.93 0.73 -10.59
C ALA A 269 -24.99 1.23 -9.60
N GLU A 270 -26.12 1.72 -10.13
CA GLU A 270 -27.26 2.19 -9.35
C GLU A 270 -28.16 1.02 -8.91
N VAL A 271 -27.62 0.15 -8.07
CA VAL A 271 -28.32 -1.07 -7.61
C VAL A 271 -28.39 -1.16 -6.09
N GLY A 272 -29.35 -1.95 -5.60
CA GLY A 272 -29.60 -2.15 -4.17
C GLY A 272 -30.32 -0.99 -3.49
N ALA A 273 -30.52 -1.14 -2.18
CA ALA A 273 -31.27 -0.17 -1.36
C ALA A 273 -30.67 1.25 -1.39
N TRP A 274 -29.35 1.35 -1.59
CA TRP A 274 -28.61 2.60 -1.58
C TRP A 274 -28.28 3.14 -2.97
N LYS A 275 -28.77 2.49 -4.04
CA LYS A 275 -28.48 2.85 -5.45
C LYS A 275 -26.99 3.04 -5.72
N TYR A 276 -26.16 2.19 -5.11
CA TYR A 276 -24.71 2.28 -5.22
C TYR A 276 -24.06 0.91 -4.97
N ALA A 277 -23.32 0.42 -5.96
CA ALA A 277 -22.42 -0.71 -5.83
C ALA A 277 -21.22 -0.54 -6.75
N PHE A 278 -20.04 -0.98 -6.32
CA PHE A 278 -18.88 -1.07 -7.22
C PHE A 278 -19.08 -2.18 -8.22
N ILE A 279 -18.65 -1.94 -9.46
CA ILE A 279 -18.45 -2.96 -10.47
C ILE A 279 -16.98 -3.38 -10.40
N TYR A 280 -16.73 -4.68 -10.23
CA TYR A 280 -15.38 -5.25 -10.20
C TYR A 280 -15.09 -6.01 -11.48
N GLU A 281 -13.82 -6.01 -11.89
CA GLU A 281 -13.30 -6.79 -13.02
C GLU A 281 -11.92 -7.34 -12.64
N ILE A 282 -11.45 -8.36 -13.35
CA ILE A 282 -10.08 -8.87 -13.21
C ILE A 282 -9.08 -7.89 -13.84
N VAL A 283 -7.94 -7.72 -13.18
CA VAL A 283 -6.90 -6.77 -13.62
C VAL A 283 -6.43 -7.04 -15.07
N PRO A 284 -6.17 -8.28 -15.52
CA PRO A 284 -5.70 -8.55 -16.88
C PRO A 284 -6.68 -8.13 -17.99
N ARG A 285 -7.99 -8.09 -17.73
CA ARG A 285 -8.97 -7.59 -18.71
C ARG A 285 -9.04 -6.06 -18.75
N GLN A 286 -8.90 -5.41 -17.60
CA GLN A 286 -8.93 -3.95 -17.53
C GLN A 286 -7.60 -3.30 -17.97
N PHE A 287 -6.48 -3.94 -17.69
CA PHE A 287 -5.12 -3.49 -18.02
C PHE A 287 -4.31 -4.63 -18.65
N PRO A 288 -4.60 -5.02 -19.91
CA PRO A 288 -3.98 -6.17 -20.57
C PRO A 288 -2.46 -6.02 -20.76
N GLU A 289 -1.95 -4.80 -20.82
CA GLU A 289 -0.52 -4.49 -20.95
C GLU A 289 0.27 -4.57 -19.64
N LEU A 290 -0.42 -4.53 -18.49
CA LEU A 290 0.23 -4.43 -17.18
C LEU A 290 1.14 -5.63 -16.85
N PRO A 291 0.74 -6.90 -17.10
CA PRO A 291 1.61 -8.04 -16.86
C PRO A 291 2.89 -8.00 -17.70
N GLU A 292 2.80 -7.62 -18.98
CA GLU A 292 3.94 -7.53 -19.89
C GLU A 292 4.89 -6.38 -19.52
N GLN A 293 4.36 -5.26 -19.05
CA GLN A 293 5.18 -4.16 -18.52
C GLN A 293 5.92 -4.59 -17.25
N ALA A 294 5.24 -5.30 -16.34
CA ALA A 294 5.82 -5.75 -15.08
C ALA A 294 6.85 -6.86 -15.26
N ARG A 295 6.71 -7.73 -16.27
CA ARG A 295 7.63 -8.84 -16.57
C ARG A 295 9.09 -8.40 -16.73
N LYS A 296 9.33 -7.16 -17.17
CA LYS A 296 10.67 -6.59 -17.38
C LYS A 296 11.30 -6.04 -16.11
N ILE A 297 10.54 -5.94 -15.01
CA ILE A 297 10.95 -5.27 -13.78
C ILE A 297 11.34 -6.33 -12.75
N GLY A 298 12.61 -6.36 -12.37
CA GLY A 298 13.06 -7.25 -11.29
C GLY A 298 12.51 -6.81 -9.93
N GLU A 299 12.20 -7.74 -9.03
CA GLU A 299 11.61 -7.37 -7.74
C GLU A 299 12.46 -6.38 -6.91
N GLY A 300 13.80 -6.48 -7.01
CA GLY A 300 14.72 -5.55 -6.34
C GLY A 300 14.61 -4.13 -6.90
N GLU A 301 14.43 -4.02 -8.23
CA GLU A 301 14.18 -2.75 -8.91
C GLU A 301 12.83 -2.15 -8.50
N ALA A 302 11.79 -2.97 -8.46
CA ALA A 302 10.47 -2.58 -7.98
C ALA A 302 10.50 -2.02 -6.57
N ARG A 303 11.11 -2.74 -5.62
CA ARG A 303 11.23 -2.27 -4.24
C ARG A 303 12.02 -0.96 -4.15
N MET A 304 13.14 -0.84 -4.88
CA MET A 304 13.91 0.41 -4.91
C MET A 304 13.09 1.59 -5.45
N LYS A 305 12.37 1.40 -6.56
CA LYS A 305 11.54 2.45 -7.17
C LYS A 305 10.44 2.91 -6.23
N LEU A 306 9.70 1.97 -5.66
CA LEU A 306 8.58 2.27 -4.75
C LEU A 306 9.07 2.95 -3.46
N ALA A 307 10.18 2.48 -2.89
CA ALA A 307 10.79 3.12 -1.73
C ALA A 307 11.31 4.52 -2.08
N GLU A 308 11.95 4.72 -3.23
CA GLU A 308 12.38 6.06 -3.68
C GLU A 308 11.19 7.02 -3.81
N LEU A 309 10.07 6.59 -4.42
CA LEU A 309 8.85 7.38 -4.53
C LEU A 309 8.24 7.70 -3.16
N TYR A 310 8.26 6.75 -2.24
CA TYR A 310 7.85 6.98 -0.86
C TYR A 310 8.68 8.09 -0.20
N PHE A 311 10.01 7.98 -0.23
CA PHE A 311 10.90 9.01 0.34
C PHE A 311 10.79 10.35 -0.38
N ARG A 312 10.59 10.37 -1.69
CA ARG A 312 10.27 11.60 -2.44
C ARG A 312 8.92 12.21 -2.01
N SER A 313 8.00 11.42 -1.50
CA SER A 313 6.72 11.92 -0.99
C SER A 313 6.87 12.50 0.43
N VAL A 314 7.60 11.83 1.32
CA VAL A 314 7.65 12.18 2.75
C VAL A 314 8.92 12.93 3.19
N GLY A 315 9.95 12.98 2.35
CA GLY A 315 11.24 13.64 2.62
C GLY A 315 12.16 12.86 3.57
N ALA A 316 11.63 12.38 4.69
CA ALA A 316 12.35 11.56 5.68
C ALA A 316 11.43 10.51 6.32
N ALA A 317 11.97 9.33 6.63
CA ALA A 317 11.29 8.25 7.33
C ALA A 317 12.30 7.27 7.95
N GLN A 318 11.85 6.37 8.81
CA GLN A 318 12.67 5.29 9.35
C GLN A 318 12.45 3.98 8.58
N GLU A 319 13.39 3.03 8.72
CA GLU A 319 13.27 1.71 8.07
C GLU A 319 11.97 0.98 8.47
N ARG A 320 11.55 1.14 9.74
CA ARG A 320 10.30 0.57 10.25
C ARG A 320 9.07 1.10 9.52
N ASP A 321 9.11 2.35 9.05
CA ASP A 321 7.97 2.98 8.37
C ASP A 321 7.82 2.41 6.96
N VAL A 322 8.94 2.12 6.28
CA VAL A 322 8.96 1.41 4.98
C VAL A 322 8.37 0.01 5.15
N GLY A 323 8.84 -0.76 6.15
CA GLY A 323 8.30 -2.09 6.44
C GLY A 323 6.81 -2.03 6.81
N LYS A 324 6.40 -1.03 7.59
CA LYS A 324 5.01 -0.82 7.98
C LYS A 324 4.12 -0.43 6.80
N LEU A 325 4.60 0.37 5.85
CA LEU A 325 3.83 0.78 4.67
C LEU A 325 3.64 -0.38 3.70
N PHE A 326 4.74 -1.01 3.29
CA PHE A 326 4.74 -2.01 2.22
C PHE A 326 4.52 -3.44 2.71
N GLY A 327 4.63 -3.72 4.01
CA GLY A 327 4.53 -5.07 4.56
C GLY A 327 5.73 -5.96 4.24
N TRP A 328 6.84 -5.39 3.79
CA TRP A 328 8.04 -6.15 3.45
C TRP A 328 8.77 -6.67 4.69
N LYS A 329 9.39 -7.85 4.55
CA LYS A 329 10.29 -8.42 5.56
C LYS A 329 11.49 -7.49 5.81
N ARG A 330 12.01 -7.50 7.04
CA ARG A 330 13.07 -6.59 7.49
C ARG A 330 14.32 -6.66 6.59
N GLU A 331 14.67 -7.86 6.12
CA GLU A 331 15.83 -8.11 5.28
C GLU A 331 15.67 -7.49 3.88
N LEU A 332 14.44 -7.47 3.36
CA LEU A 332 14.12 -6.81 2.08
C LEU A 332 14.18 -5.29 2.23
N VAL A 333 13.65 -4.76 3.33
CA VAL A 333 13.70 -3.33 3.65
C VAL A 333 15.15 -2.86 3.76
N ALA A 334 15.97 -3.55 4.56
CA ALA A 334 17.38 -3.21 4.76
C ALA A 334 18.16 -3.22 3.43
N ARG A 335 18.01 -4.28 2.62
CA ARG A 335 18.65 -4.38 1.30
C ARG A 335 18.24 -3.25 0.36
N THR A 336 16.95 -2.91 0.33
CA THR A 336 16.41 -1.83 -0.52
C THR A 336 17.00 -0.48 -0.11
N ILE A 337 17.03 -0.20 1.20
CA ILE A 337 17.58 1.04 1.76
C ILE A 337 19.08 1.15 1.49
N SER A 338 19.85 0.09 1.71
CA SER A 338 21.28 0.08 1.39
C SER A 338 21.53 0.39 -0.08
N GLY A 339 20.69 -0.15 -0.99
CA GLY A 339 20.75 0.18 -2.42
C GLY A 339 20.48 1.66 -2.71
N LEU A 340 19.49 2.27 -2.06
CA LEU A 340 19.18 3.70 -2.20
C LEU A 340 20.29 4.60 -1.65
N ILE A 341 20.91 4.22 -0.53
CA ILE A 341 22.07 4.93 0.04
C ILE A 341 23.27 4.83 -0.90
N ALA A 342 23.58 3.63 -1.41
CA ALA A 342 24.67 3.43 -2.36
C ALA A 342 24.50 4.27 -3.64
N LYS A 343 23.25 4.42 -4.11
CA LYS A 343 22.88 5.30 -5.24
C LYS A 343 22.77 6.79 -4.85
N ARG A 344 23.10 7.16 -3.62
CA ARG A 344 23.02 8.53 -3.06
C ARG A 344 21.63 9.16 -3.16
N LYS A 345 20.57 8.34 -3.19
CA LYS A 345 19.17 8.79 -3.15
C LYS A 345 18.71 9.11 -1.73
N LEU A 346 19.34 8.48 -0.74
CA LEU A 346 19.08 8.68 0.69
C LEU A 346 20.38 8.81 1.45
N ILE A 347 20.33 9.50 2.58
CA ILE A 347 21.43 9.62 3.53
C ILE A 347 20.90 9.23 4.91
N GLU A 348 21.75 8.58 5.70
CA GLU A 348 21.46 8.32 7.12
C GLU A 348 21.59 9.62 7.91
N SER A 349 20.62 9.90 8.77
CA SER A 349 20.54 11.14 9.51
C SER A 349 19.95 10.94 10.91
N GLU A 350 20.09 11.94 11.77
CA GLU A 350 19.45 12.02 13.08
C GLU A 350 18.35 13.07 13.09
N HIS A 351 17.27 12.79 13.83
CA HIS A 351 16.17 13.73 14.05
C HIS A 351 16.29 14.31 15.46
N SER A 352 16.24 15.63 15.59
CA SER A 352 16.46 16.33 16.88
C SER A 352 15.43 15.96 17.95
N GLU A 353 14.18 15.71 17.54
CA GLU A 353 13.07 15.41 18.45
C GLU A 353 12.70 13.93 18.56
N GLN A 354 13.13 13.08 17.62
CA GLN A 354 12.66 11.70 17.51
C GLN A 354 13.83 10.72 17.45
N LYS A 355 13.90 9.84 18.43
CA LYS A 355 14.94 8.80 18.49
C LYS A 355 14.82 7.80 17.34
N GLY A 356 15.97 7.24 16.96
CA GLY A 356 16.08 6.20 15.94
C GLY A 356 16.93 6.65 14.75
N LYS A 357 17.29 5.69 13.92
CA LYS A 357 18.01 5.93 12.67
C LYS A 357 17.04 6.44 11.62
N TRP A 358 17.29 7.64 11.09
CA TRP A 358 16.47 8.22 10.03
C TRP A 358 17.14 8.12 8.68
N LEU A 359 16.31 8.05 7.64
CA LEU A 359 16.71 8.13 6.26
C LEU A 359 16.05 9.35 5.65
N VAL A 360 16.83 10.16 4.97
CA VAL A 360 16.40 11.47 4.48
C VAL A 360 16.90 11.72 3.07
N LEU A 361 16.14 12.49 2.29
CA LEU A 361 16.62 13.01 1.01
C LEU A 361 17.83 13.93 1.23
N PRO A 362 18.87 13.85 0.37
CA PRO A 362 20.09 14.64 0.52
C PRO A 362 19.87 16.14 0.72
N ASP A 363 18.86 16.73 0.09
CA ASP A 363 18.61 18.19 0.11
C ASP A 363 17.97 18.70 1.41
N LEU A 364 17.60 17.81 2.33
CA LEU A 364 16.89 18.13 3.57
C LEU A 364 17.78 18.04 4.83
N ILE A 365 19.09 17.89 4.66
CA ILE A 365 20.05 17.94 5.76
C ILE A 365 20.49 19.39 6.04
N ARG A 366 21.01 19.61 7.25
CA ARG A 366 21.65 20.87 7.66
C ARG A 366 23.06 21.03 7.11
#